data_AF-A0A2W5CTV9-F1
#
_entry.id   AF-A0A2W5CTV9-F1
#
_cell.length_a   1.000
_cell.length_b   1.000
_cell.length_c   1.000
_cell.angle_alpha   90.00
_cell.angle_beta   90.00
_cell.angle_gamma   90.00
#
_symmetry.space_group_name_H-M   'P 1'
#
loop_
_entity.id
_entity.type
_entity.pdbx_description
1 polymer ?
#
loop_
_entity_poly.entity_id
_entity_poly.type
_entity_poly.pdbx_seq_one_letter_code
_entity_poly.pdbx_strand_id
1 'polypeptide(L)'
;MAFFTDTSICIGCKACEVACKEWNRNPVEGYAVSGNSYDNTGSLGANTWRHVAFVEQNNERIERAREEGRQLISLGMPTVASPTAPPDTDDFRWLMSSDVCKHCTNAGCLDVCPTGA
;
A
#
# COMPACT_ATOMS: atom_id res chain seq x y z
N MET A 1 7.64 -1.36 -19.08
CA MET A 1 8.11 -2.05 -17.86
C MET A 1 6.95 -2.04 -16.87
N ALA A 2 6.79 -3.08 -16.07
CA ALA A 2 5.76 -3.16 -15.03
C ALA A 2 6.34 -3.80 -13.77
N PHE A 3 5.74 -3.50 -12.62
CA PHE A 3 6.07 -4.13 -11.34
C PHE A 3 4.82 -4.79 -10.77
N PHE A 4 4.97 -6.01 -10.26
CA PHE A 4 3.94 -6.72 -9.50
C PHE A 4 4.36 -6.80 -8.04
N THR A 5 3.52 -6.34 -7.13
CA THR A 5 3.74 -6.41 -5.68
C THR A 5 2.65 -7.26 -5.07
N ASP A 6 2.99 -8.49 -4.71
CA ASP A 6 2.07 -9.40 -4.04
C ASP A 6 2.03 -9.07 -2.54
N THR A 7 0.91 -8.48 -2.10
CA THR A 7 0.71 -8.11 -0.69
C THR A 7 0.40 -9.31 0.20
N SER A 8 0.02 -10.46 -0.37
CA SER A 8 -0.28 -11.67 0.42
C SER A 8 0.95 -12.30 1.05
N ILE A 9 2.14 -12.07 0.48
CA ILE A 9 3.43 -12.54 0.99
C ILE A 9 4.24 -11.42 1.66
N CYS A 10 3.72 -10.19 1.68
CA CYS A 10 4.42 -9.06 2.27
C CYS A 10 4.47 -9.20 3.80
N ILE A 11 5.68 -9.27 4.35
CA ILE A 11 5.89 -9.41 5.80
C ILE A 11 6.15 -8.07 6.51
N GLY A 12 6.00 -6.94 5.83
CA GLY A 12 6.18 -5.62 6.43
C GLY A 12 7.63 -5.28 6.85
N CYS A 13 8.66 -5.92 6.32
CA CYS A 13 10.06 -5.73 6.79
C CYS A 13 10.66 -4.33 6.54
N LYS A 14 9.98 -3.46 5.78
CA LYS A 14 10.41 -2.11 5.36
C LYS A 14 11.75 -2.04 4.60
N ALA A 15 12.36 -3.16 4.22
CA ALA A 15 13.61 -3.20 3.47
C ALA A 15 13.52 -2.46 2.12
N CYS A 16 12.33 -2.48 1.48
CA CYS A 16 12.10 -1.76 0.24
C CYS A 16 12.14 -0.24 0.42
N GLU A 17 11.76 0.32 1.57
CA GLU A 17 11.91 1.75 1.85
C GLU A 17 13.39 2.13 1.98
N VAL A 18 14.13 1.34 2.76
CA VAL A 18 15.57 1.56 3.01
C VAL A 18 16.35 1.48 1.69
N ALA A 19 16.11 0.44 0.90
CA ALA A 19 16.76 0.27 -0.41
C ALA A 19 16.43 1.42 -1.37
N CYS A 20 15.19 1.92 -1.37
CA CYS A 20 14.79 3.07 -2.18
C CYS A 20 15.56 4.32 -1.77
N LYS A 21 15.69 4.59 -0.46
CA LYS A 21 16.46 5.74 0.03
C LYS A 21 17.94 5.60 -0.27
N GLU A 22 18.54 4.44 -0.03
CA GLU A 22 19.95 4.18 -0.28
C GLU A 22 20.32 4.39 -1.75
N TRP A 23 19.55 3.78 -2.66
CA TRP A 23 19.83 3.87 -4.09
C TRP A 23 19.68 5.31 -4.62
N ASN A 24 18.64 6.03 -4.18
CA ASN A 24 18.35 7.38 -4.68
C ASN A 24 19.03 8.49 -3.85
N ARG A 25 19.73 8.13 -2.77
CA ARG A 25 20.34 9.06 -1.80
C ARG A 25 19.31 10.04 -1.23
N ASN A 26 18.09 9.56 -1.00
CA ASN A 26 17.05 10.39 -0.43
C ASN A 26 17.38 10.69 1.04
N PRO A 27 17.24 11.94 1.49
CA PRO A 27 17.41 12.31 2.89
C PRO A 27 16.55 11.45 3.84
N VAL A 28 17.11 11.21 5.03
CA VAL A 28 16.35 10.60 6.12
C VAL A 28 15.52 11.66 6.81
N GLU A 29 14.23 11.40 6.98
CA GLU A 29 13.30 12.28 7.66
C GLU A 29 12.92 11.69 9.01
N GLY A 30 13.60 12.12 10.07
CA GLY A 30 13.31 11.72 11.45
C GLY A 30 13.31 10.20 11.71
N TYR A 31 13.13 9.86 12.98
CA TYR A 31 12.91 8.47 13.43
C TYR A 31 11.81 8.41 14.48
N ALA A 32 10.87 9.36 14.40
CA ALA A 32 9.79 9.47 15.36
C ALA A 32 8.89 8.24 15.24
N VAL A 33 8.70 7.55 16.36
CA VAL A 33 7.74 6.45 16.45
C VAL A 33 6.39 7.07 16.78
N SER A 34 5.37 6.78 15.97
CA SER A 34 4.01 7.32 16.17
C SER A 34 3.35 6.82 17.46
N GLY A 35 3.86 5.70 18.01
CA GLY A 35 3.33 5.04 19.21
C GLY A 35 2.02 4.29 18.99
N ASN A 36 1.38 4.47 17.83
CA ASN A 36 0.07 3.91 17.49
C ASN A 36 0.16 2.80 16.43
N SER A 37 1.32 2.61 15.80
CA SER A 37 1.56 1.58 14.79
C SER A 37 3.06 1.36 14.58
N TYR A 38 3.41 0.25 13.91
CA TYR A 38 4.74 0.02 13.33
C TYR A 38 5.02 0.87 12.09
N ASP A 39 4.02 1.63 11.63
CA ASP A 39 4.22 2.67 10.64
C ASP A 39 4.84 3.94 11.25
N ASN A 40 6.13 4.13 11.00
CA ASN A 40 6.88 5.34 11.34
C ASN A 40 7.01 6.34 10.18
N THR A 41 6.64 5.95 8.97
CA THR A 41 6.86 6.75 7.76
C THR A 41 5.58 7.52 7.41
N GLY A 42 4.42 6.93 7.69
CA GLY A 42 3.10 7.53 7.63
C GLY A 42 2.55 7.70 6.21
N SER A 43 3.28 8.40 5.34
CA SER A 43 2.86 8.64 3.96
C SER A 43 4.04 8.89 3.03
N LEU A 44 3.76 8.88 1.72
CA LEU A 44 4.73 9.30 0.72
C LEU A 44 5.01 10.80 0.86
N GLY A 45 6.26 11.20 0.60
CA GLY A 45 6.71 12.58 0.71
C GLY A 45 7.91 12.87 -0.19
N ALA A 46 8.42 14.10 -0.13
CA ALA A 46 9.50 14.57 -0.99
C ALA A 46 10.78 13.72 -0.89
N ASN A 47 11.09 13.17 0.30
CA ASN A 47 12.25 12.29 0.50
C ASN A 47 11.86 10.83 0.73
N THR A 48 10.57 10.49 0.64
CA THR A 48 10.02 9.17 0.98
C THR A 48 9.13 8.70 -0.16
N TRP A 49 9.75 8.07 -1.17
CA TRP A 49 9.08 7.67 -2.41
C TRP A 49 8.49 6.27 -2.38
N ARG A 50 8.79 5.52 -1.32
CA ARG A 50 8.22 4.21 -1.04
C ARG A 50 7.88 4.14 0.45
N HIS A 51 6.72 3.57 0.73
CA HIS A 51 6.18 3.44 2.08
C HIS A 51 5.54 2.06 2.25
N VAL A 52 5.69 1.45 3.42
CA VAL A 52 5.02 0.22 3.83
C VAL A 52 4.00 0.57 4.89
N ALA A 53 2.72 0.48 4.51
CA ALA A 53 1.59 0.71 5.39
C ALA A 53 1.30 -0.55 6.22
N PHE A 54 1.02 -0.35 7.51
CA PHE A 54 0.56 -1.38 8.43
C PHE A 54 -0.91 -1.12 8.76
N VAL A 55 -1.81 -1.96 8.21
CA VAL A 55 -3.26 -1.76 8.32
C VAL A 55 -3.87 -2.85 9.20
N GLU A 56 -4.17 -2.48 10.44
CA GLU A 56 -4.79 -3.36 11.43
C GLU A 56 -6.31 -3.30 11.32
N GLN A 57 -6.97 -4.44 11.16
CA GLN A 57 -8.42 -4.52 10.99
C GLN A 57 -9.02 -5.49 11.99
N ASN A 58 -9.90 -4.98 12.84
CA ASN A 58 -10.80 -5.79 13.66
C ASN A 58 -11.93 -6.39 12.81
N ASN A 59 -12.70 -7.31 13.39
CA ASN A 59 -13.84 -7.97 12.75
C ASN A 59 -14.80 -6.97 12.06
N GLU A 60 -15.20 -5.89 12.73
CA GLU A 60 -16.09 -4.87 12.13
C GLU A 60 -15.51 -4.21 10.87
N ARG A 61 -14.20 -3.91 10.86
CA ARG A 61 -13.51 -3.37 9.68
C ARG A 61 -13.37 -4.43 8.58
N ILE A 62 -13.20 -5.70 8.94
CA ILE A 62 -13.13 -6.82 8.00
C ILE A 62 -14.45 -6.96 7.26
N GLU A 63 -15.57 -7.04 7.99
CA GLU A 63 -16.90 -7.22 7.41
C GLU A 63 -17.30 -6.06 6.52
N ARG A 64 -17.04 -4.82 6.94
CA ARG A 64 -17.29 -3.64 6.12
C ARG A 64 -16.50 -3.68 4.81
N ALA A 65 -15.20 -4.01 4.87
CA ALA A 65 -14.38 -4.11 3.67
C ALA A 65 -14.82 -5.24 2.72
N ARG A 66 -15.30 -6.37 3.27
CA ARG A 66 -15.88 -7.47 2.47
C ARG A 66 -17.15 -6.99 1.75
N GLU A 67 -18.01 -6.23 2.42
CA GLU A 67 -19.24 -5.68 1.83
C GLU A 67 -18.96 -4.62 0.75
N GLU A 68 -18.07 -3.67 1.02
CA GLU A 68 -17.63 -2.67 0.03
C GLU A 68 -17.04 -3.34 -1.22
N GLY A 69 -16.24 -4.40 -1.03
CA GLY A 69 -15.72 -5.20 -2.14
C GLY A 69 -16.82 -5.87 -2.98
N ARG A 70 -17.86 -6.41 -2.35
CA ARG A 70 -19.03 -7.00 -3.05
C ARG A 70 -19.76 -5.96 -3.90
N GLN A 71 -19.91 -4.73 -3.41
CA GLN A 71 -20.55 -3.64 -4.14
C GLN A 71 -19.71 -3.17 -5.35
N LEU A 72 -18.38 -3.18 -5.26
CA LEU A 72 -17.52 -2.83 -6.39
C LEU A 72 -17.60 -3.85 -7.53
N ILE A 73 -17.76 -5.14 -7.22
CA ILE A 73 -17.97 -6.19 -8.23
C ILE A 73 -19.29 -5.98 -8.97
N SER A 74 -20.35 -5.55 -8.28
CA SER A 74 -21.65 -5.29 -8.94
C SER A 74 -21.61 -4.08 -9.88
N LEU A 75 -20.60 -3.19 -9.74
CA LEU A 75 -20.31 -2.08 -10.65
C LEU A 75 -19.46 -2.47 -11.87
N GLY A 76 -19.21 -3.77 -12.09
CA GLY A 76 -18.52 -4.28 -13.28
C GLY A 76 -16.99 -4.32 -13.18
N MET A 77 -16.42 -4.18 -11.98
CA MET A 77 -14.99 -4.44 -11.79
C MET A 77 -14.67 -5.93 -12.00
N PRO A 78 -13.55 -6.27 -12.66
CA PRO A 78 -13.19 -7.65 -12.93
C PRO A 78 -12.95 -8.45 -11.64
N THR A 79 -13.52 -9.64 -11.56
CA THR A 79 -13.30 -10.57 -10.44
C THR A 79 -11.92 -11.22 -10.55
N VAL A 80 -11.05 -10.95 -9.59
CA VAL A 80 -9.85 -11.78 -9.37
C VAL A 80 -10.30 -12.99 -8.56
N ALA A 81 -10.19 -14.20 -9.12
CA ALA A 81 -10.53 -15.42 -8.39
C ALA A 81 -9.65 -15.51 -7.13
N SER A 82 -10.27 -15.46 -5.94
CA SER A 82 -9.58 -15.73 -4.68
C SER A 82 -9.30 -17.24 -4.62
N PRO A 83 -8.04 -17.71 -4.62
CA PRO A 83 -7.76 -19.14 -4.74
C PRO A 83 -8.16 -19.95 -3.50
N THR A 84 -8.44 -19.29 -2.38
CA THR A 84 -8.79 -19.90 -1.09
C THR A 84 -9.55 -18.88 -0.25
N ALA A 85 -10.46 -19.35 0.61
CA ALA A 85 -10.91 -18.54 1.73
C ALA A 85 -9.66 -18.12 2.53
N PRO A 86 -9.53 -16.85 2.96
CA PRO A 86 -8.47 -16.48 3.89
C PRO A 86 -8.50 -17.44 5.08
N PRO A 87 -7.35 -17.84 5.64
CA PRO A 87 -7.34 -18.62 6.89
C PRO A 87 -8.24 -17.91 7.93
N ASP A 88 -8.96 -18.68 8.74
CA ASP A 88 -9.86 -18.22 9.80
C ASP A 88 -9.16 -17.15 10.66
N THR A 89 -9.37 -15.90 10.29
CA THR A 89 -8.83 -14.69 10.92
C THR A 89 -9.97 -13.70 11.07
N ASP A 90 -11.16 -14.22 11.37
CA ASP A 90 -12.39 -13.44 11.42
C ASP A 90 -12.36 -12.40 12.56
N ASP A 91 -11.53 -12.61 13.59
CA ASP A 91 -11.44 -11.66 14.70
C ASP A 91 -10.49 -10.48 14.42
N PHE A 92 -9.38 -10.72 13.71
CA PHE A 92 -8.36 -9.71 13.44
C PHE A 92 -7.50 -10.09 12.24
N ARG A 93 -7.21 -9.11 11.38
CA ARG A 93 -6.23 -9.24 10.30
C ARG A 93 -5.30 -8.05 10.24
N TRP A 94 -4.05 -8.33 9.88
CA TRP A 94 -3.03 -7.32 9.65
C TRP A 94 -2.60 -7.36 8.19
N LEU A 95 -2.82 -6.26 7.47
CA LEU A 95 -2.42 -6.13 6.08
C LEU A 95 -1.17 -5.26 5.97
N MET A 96 -0.21 -5.73 5.17
CA MET A 96 1.01 -5.00 4.87
C MET A 96 1.01 -4.67 3.38
N SER A 97 1.18 -3.38 3.05
CA SER A 97 1.13 -2.93 1.66
C SER A 97 2.26 -1.95 1.38
N SER A 98 3.03 -2.21 0.32
CA SER A 98 4.04 -1.26 -0.16
C SER A 98 3.43 -0.28 -1.14
N ASP A 99 3.28 0.97 -0.73
CA ASP A 99 2.87 2.07 -1.58
C ASP A 99 4.07 2.75 -2.26
N VAL A 100 3.83 3.18 -3.50
CA VAL A 100 4.79 3.75 -4.45
C VAL A 100 4.01 4.25 -5.68
N CYS A 101 4.58 5.18 -6.44
CA CYS A 101 4.06 5.57 -7.75
C CYS A 101 3.72 4.34 -8.60
N LYS A 102 2.51 4.34 -9.18
CA LYS A 102 2.03 3.21 -10.01
C LYS A 102 2.53 3.27 -11.45
N HIS A 103 3.19 4.37 -11.86
CA HIS A 103 3.64 4.62 -13.23
C HIS A 103 2.54 4.31 -14.25
N CYS A 104 1.42 5.02 -14.11
CA CYS A 104 0.20 4.80 -14.91
C CYS A 104 0.48 4.93 -16.41
N THR A 105 -0.17 4.09 -17.23
CA THR A 105 -0.13 4.18 -18.69
C THR A 105 -0.62 5.54 -19.20
N ASN A 106 -1.68 6.06 -18.56
CA ASN A 106 -2.21 7.41 -18.76
C ASN A 106 -2.00 8.18 -17.44
N ALA A 107 -0.92 8.95 -17.38
CA ALA A 107 -0.44 9.56 -16.14
C ALA A 107 -0.99 10.98 -15.96
N GLY A 108 -2.09 11.11 -15.20
CA GLY A 108 -2.69 12.42 -14.92
C GLY A 108 -1.74 13.42 -14.26
N CYS A 109 -0.71 12.96 -13.53
CA CYS A 109 0.33 13.84 -12.98
C CYS A 109 1.16 14.55 -14.07
N LEU A 110 1.38 13.89 -15.22
CA LEU A 110 2.04 14.50 -16.37
C LEU A 110 1.09 15.46 -17.09
N ASP A 111 -0.17 15.05 -17.28
CA ASP A 111 -1.17 15.84 -18.02
C ASP A 111 -1.43 17.21 -17.38
N VAL A 112 -1.32 17.32 -16.06
CA VAL A 112 -1.55 18.57 -15.32
C VAL A 112 -0.29 19.40 -15.09
N CYS A 113 0.91 18.91 -15.45
CA CYS A 113 2.18 19.55 -15.12
C CYS A 113 2.41 20.79 -16.03
N PRO A 114 2.35 22.04 -15.50
CA PRO A 114 2.43 23.23 -16.34
C PRO A 114 3.83 23.50 -16.89
N THR A 115 4.87 22.92 -16.25
CA THR A 115 6.26 23.11 -16.67
C THR A 115 6.73 22.06 -17.68
N GLY A 116 5.97 20.97 -17.86
CA GLY A 116 6.40 19.81 -18.64
C GLY A 116 7.63 19.10 -18.06
N ALA A 117 7.82 19.19 -16.74
CA ALA A 117 8.87 18.48 -16.02
C ALA A 117 8.58 16.98 -15.92
#